data_AF-A0A1R1YK20-F1
#
_entry.id   AF-A0A1R1YK20-F1
#
_cell.length_a   1.000
_cell.length_b   1.000
_cell.length_c   1.000
_cell.angle_alpha   90.00
_cell.angle_beta   90.00
_cell.angle_gamma   90.00
#
_symmetry.space_group_name_H-M   'P 1'
#
loop_
_entity.id
_entity.type
_entity.pdbx_description
1 polymer ?
#
loop_
_entity_poly.entity_id
_entity_poly.type
_entity_poly.pdbx_seq_one_letter_code
_entity_poly.pdbx_strand_id
1 'polypeptide(L)'
;MIDHIFYVGLKSRPNWCTANHFLDQSDHMPITAQWNIDSLEVPEKMLADGNLAIDELCDGLIDNIWNQSARLSATAAPGEVFKTMLSKNAINKIKIRRKKFKKLKRKKEPMKKYANAKLAAIDAIKADRKAHHAKNLKLIADQLLNNSSKEYWRYIKSCTGNTLHSVSNGPVDLAKDTTVNSRDPSKWQELLSDDSDYFPECDHRIIWTDITAALNDTPNNKAPGADGVPREIW
;
A
#
# COMPACT_ATOMS: atom_id res chain seq x y z
N MET A 1 8.71 -4.24 -9.74
CA MET A 1 9.01 -4.17 -8.31
C MET A 1 9.70 -2.84 -8.08
N ILE A 2 9.10 -1.92 -7.32
CA ILE A 2 9.62 -0.55 -7.14
C ILE A 2 10.33 -0.37 -5.80
N ASP A 3 9.98 -1.20 -4.82
CA ASP A 3 10.62 -1.25 -3.52
C ASP A 3 11.90 -2.11 -3.63
N HIS A 4 13.03 -1.57 -3.15
CA HIS A 4 14.35 -2.22 -3.24
C HIS A 4 15.11 -2.06 -1.92
N ILE A 5 15.89 -3.08 -1.55
CA ILE A 5 16.84 -3.01 -0.43
C ILE A 5 18.27 -3.02 -1.00
N PHE A 6 18.99 -1.92 -0.85
CA PHE A 6 20.40 -1.80 -1.19
C PHE A 6 21.25 -1.96 0.07
N TYR A 7 22.39 -2.63 -0.03
CA TYR A 7 23.31 -2.86 1.09
C TYR A 7 24.77 -2.71 0.65
N VAL A 8 25.64 -2.34 1.59
CA VAL A 8 27.10 -2.22 1.41
C VAL A 8 27.80 -2.62 2.71
N GLY A 9 29.02 -3.18 2.64
CA GLY A 9 29.76 -3.62 3.83
C GLY A 9 29.31 -4.98 4.39
N LEU A 10 28.63 -5.79 3.58
CA LEU A 10 28.30 -7.19 3.90
C LEU A 10 28.99 -8.11 2.87
N LYS A 11 29.74 -9.10 3.35
CA LYS A 11 30.51 -10.06 2.54
C LYS A 11 29.64 -11.00 1.70
N SER A 12 28.35 -11.11 2.03
CA SER A 12 27.45 -12.04 1.38
C SER A 12 26.14 -11.40 0.98
N ARG A 13 25.49 -12.05 0.01
CA ARG A 13 24.09 -11.80 -0.31
C ARG A 13 23.20 -12.12 0.89
N PRO A 14 22.02 -11.49 0.99
CA PRO A 14 21.03 -11.85 1.99
C PRO A 14 20.71 -13.34 1.91
N ASN A 15 20.63 -13.99 3.07
CA ASN A 15 20.24 -15.40 3.20
C ASN A 15 18.78 -15.61 2.81
N TRP A 16 17.97 -14.56 2.99
CA TRP A 16 16.55 -14.56 2.68
C TRP A 16 16.14 -13.18 2.20
N CYS A 17 15.34 -13.10 1.14
CA CYS A 17 14.69 -11.89 0.67
C CYS A 17 13.28 -12.24 0.19
N THR A 18 12.24 -11.59 0.72
CA THR A 18 10.85 -11.88 0.36
C THR A 18 9.98 -10.63 0.40
N ALA A 19 8.97 -10.59 -0.47
CA ALA A 19 7.86 -9.66 -0.37
C ALA A 19 6.73 -10.34 0.41
N ASN A 20 6.28 -9.74 1.49
CA ASN A 20 5.21 -10.32 2.31
C ASN A 20 3.84 -9.87 1.79
N HIS A 21 3.13 -10.81 1.17
CA HIS A 21 1.80 -10.62 0.58
C HIS A 21 0.65 -10.64 1.61
N PHE A 22 0.90 -11.08 2.84
CA PHE A 22 -0.14 -11.29 3.86
C PHE A 22 -0.44 -10.04 4.70
N LEU A 23 0.25 -8.92 4.46
CA LEU A 23 0.10 -7.67 5.21
C LEU A 23 -0.61 -6.60 4.36
N ASP A 24 -1.93 -6.67 4.31
CA ASP A 24 -2.79 -5.69 3.63
C ASP A 24 -3.00 -4.42 4.45
N GLN A 25 -1.91 -3.70 4.72
CA GLN A 25 -1.93 -2.42 5.46
C GLN A 25 -1.55 -1.20 4.60
N SER A 26 -1.15 -1.43 3.36
CA SER A 26 -0.72 -0.39 2.40
C SER A 26 -0.96 -0.87 0.97
N ASP A 27 -1.02 0.09 0.05
CA ASP A 27 -0.88 -0.07 -1.40
C ASP A 27 0.51 -0.57 -1.88
N HIS A 28 1.47 -0.71 -0.96
CA HIS A 28 2.80 -1.28 -1.21
C HIS A 28 3.01 -2.56 -0.40
N MET A 29 3.68 -3.55 -1.02
CA MET A 29 4.03 -4.80 -0.34
C MET A 29 5.32 -4.63 0.47
N PRO A 30 5.33 -4.96 1.77
CA PRO A 30 6.54 -4.90 2.56
C PRO A 30 7.55 -5.94 2.06
N ILE A 31 8.74 -5.47 1.71
CA ILE A 31 9.90 -6.32 1.38
C ILE A 31 10.79 -6.49 2.62
N THR A 32 11.28 -7.71 2.83
CA THR A 32 12.08 -8.08 4.00
C THR A 32 13.31 -8.84 3.53
N ALA A 33 14.49 -8.49 4.04
CA ALA A 33 15.73 -9.20 3.78
C ALA A 33 16.46 -9.51 5.09
N GLN A 34 17.11 -10.67 5.14
CA GLN A 34 17.82 -11.17 6.32
C GLN A 34 19.26 -11.54 5.96
N TRP A 35 20.20 -11.14 6.81
CA TRP A 35 21.61 -11.48 6.71
C TRP A 35 22.08 -12.21 7.97
N ASN A 36 23.14 -13.01 7.84
CA ASN A 36 23.87 -13.47 9.02
C ASN A 36 24.79 -12.34 9.50
N ILE A 37 24.88 -12.17 10.83
CA ILE A 37 25.72 -11.12 11.45
C ILE A 37 27.20 -11.36 11.14
N ASP A 38 27.62 -12.62 11.01
CA ASP A 38 29.00 -12.98 10.67
C ASP A 38 29.43 -12.49 9.28
N SER A 39 28.48 -12.05 8.46
CA SER A 39 28.71 -11.53 7.12
C SER A 39 29.06 -10.03 7.10
N LEU A 40 29.10 -9.35 8.26
CA LEU A 40 29.51 -7.95 8.34
C LEU A 40 31.02 -7.78 8.10
N GLU A 41 31.38 -6.91 7.15
CA GLU A 41 32.73 -6.35 7.09
C GLU A 41 32.88 -5.32 8.19
N VAL A 42 33.37 -5.78 9.34
CA VAL A 42 33.86 -4.87 10.37
C VAL A 42 35.17 -4.27 9.85
N PRO A 43 35.28 -2.93 9.72
CA PRO A 43 36.53 -2.29 9.39
C PRO A 43 37.57 -2.68 10.44
N GLU A 44 38.74 -3.18 10.03
CA GLU A 44 39.82 -3.65 10.92
C GLU A 44 40.16 -2.67 12.06
N LYS A 45 39.94 -1.36 11.84
CA LYS A 45 40.12 -0.32 12.87
C LYS A 45 39.17 -0.41 14.08
N MET A 46 38.08 -1.18 14.01
CA MET A 46 37.14 -1.35 15.13
C MET A 46 37.38 -2.62 15.94
N LEU A 47 38.27 -3.53 15.51
CA LEU A 47 38.57 -4.78 16.22
C LEU A 47 39.65 -4.65 17.31
N ALA A 48 40.26 -3.47 17.47
CA ALA A 48 41.31 -3.26 18.47
C ALA A 48 40.78 -3.22 19.92
N ASP A 49 39.50 -2.92 20.12
CA ASP A 49 38.88 -2.81 21.45
C ASP A 49 37.69 -3.77 21.57
N GLY A 50 37.99 -5.04 21.84
CA GLY A 50 37.05 -6.16 21.87
C GLY A 50 35.97 -6.14 22.96
N ASN A 51 35.67 -4.99 23.56
CA ASN A 51 34.67 -4.83 24.61
C ASN A 51 33.64 -3.71 24.35
N LEU A 52 33.63 -3.06 23.18
CA LEU A 52 32.60 -2.07 22.89
C LEU A 52 31.20 -2.73 22.94
N ALA A 53 30.33 -2.18 23.79
CA ALA A 53 28.99 -2.69 23.98
C ALA A 53 28.21 -2.54 22.67
N ILE A 54 27.33 -3.50 22.36
CA ILE A 54 26.46 -3.48 21.17
C ILE A 54 25.78 -2.12 20.96
N ASP A 55 25.44 -1.43 22.06
CA ASP A 55 24.87 -0.09 22.06
C ASP A 55 25.79 0.96 21.40
N GLU A 56 27.10 0.92 21.68
CA GLU A 56 28.08 1.85 21.10
C GLU A 56 28.30 1.57 19.60
N LEU A 57 28.19 0.31 19.20
CA LEU A 57 28.26 -0.11 17.79
C LEU A 57 27.00 0.34 17.03
N CYS A 58 25.83 0.24 17.64
CA CYS A 58 24.58 0.77 17.11
C CYS A 58 24.62 2.30 16.98
N ASP A 59 25.13 3.01 17.98
CA ASP A 59 25.25 4.47 17.96
C ASP A 59 26.22 4.93 16.85
N GLY A 60 27.37 4.26 16.72
CA GLY A 60 28.34 4.54 15.64
C GLY A 60 27.77 4.29 14.23
N LEU A 61 26.91 3.29 14.08
CA LEU A 61 26.22 3.02 12.80
C LEU A 61 25.22 4.14 12.45
N ILE A 62 24.44 4.60 13.44
CA ILE A 62 23.47 5.70 13.25
C ILE A 62 24.18 6.97 12.81
N ASP A 63 25.29 7.31 13.46
CA ASP A 63 26.07 8.51 13.13
C ASP A 63 26.67 8.42 11.72
N ASN A 64 27.15 7.25 11.33
CA ASN A 64 27.69 7.04 9.98
C ASN A 64 26.61 7.19 8.90
N ILE A 65 25.42 6.63 9.12
CA ILE A 65 24.27 6.79 8.20
C ILE A 65 23.90 8.27 8.05
N TRP A 66 23.83 9.03 9.15
CA TRP A 66 23.53 10.46 9.09
C TRP A 66 24.62 11.26 8.37
N ASN A 67 25.89 10.94 8.62
CA ASN A 67 27.02 11.57 7.95
C ASN A 67 27.03 11.28 6.44
N GLN A 68 26.72 10.04 6.04
CA GLN A 68 26.57 9.68 4.63
C GLN A 68 25.37 10.39 3.98
N SER A 69 24.23 10.42 4.68
CA SER A 69 23.04 11.14 4.21
C SER A 69 23.31 12.64 4.02
N ALA A 70 24.10 13.25 4.90
CA ALA A 70 24.53 14.64 4.78
C ALA A 70 25.51 14.84 3.62
N ARG A 71 26.49 13.94 3.44
CA ARG A 71 27.41 13.96 2.29
C ARG A 71 26.70 13.83 0.95
N LEU A 72 25.60 13.08 0.90
CA LEU A 72 24.75 12.91 -0.28
C LEU A 72 23.74 14.05 -0.47
N SER A 73 23.80 15.11 0.35
CA SER A 73 22.83 16.22 0.36
C SER A 73 21.37 15.79 0.55
N ALA A 74 21.12 14.57 1.03
CA ALA A 74 19.78 14.04 1.23
C ALA A 74 19.04 14.67 2.42
N THR A 75 19.77 15.36 3.31
CA THR A 75 19.21 16.05 4.48
C THR A 75 18.81 17.51 4.22
N ALA A 76 19.16 18.07 3.05
CA ALA A 76 19.10 19.50 2.78
C ALA A 76 18.30 19.86 1.52
N ALA A 77 17.08 19.35 1.37
CA ALA A 77 16.08 19.97 0.51
C ALA A 77 15.26 20.98 1.36
N PRO A 78 15.59 22.28 1.34
CA PRO A 78 14.88 23.28 2.12
C PRO A 78 13.65 23.69 1.30
N GLY A 79 12.51 23.08 1.57
CA GLY A 79 11.25 23.56 0.99
C GLY A 79 10.16 22.52 0.77
N GLU A 80 10.48 21.23 0.75
CA GLU A 80 9.42 20.22 0.73
C GLU A 80 8.83 20.09 2.13
N VAL A 81 7.80 20.88 2.39
CA VAL A 81 6.83 20.59 3.45
C VAL A 81 6.23 19.25 3.09
N PHE A 82 6.84 18.16 3.57
CA PHE A 82 6.26 16.82 3.47
C PHE A 82 4.82 16.95 3.92
N LYS A 83 3.88 16.77 2.98
CA LYS A 83 2.46 16.90 3.24
C LYS A 83 2.09 15.75 4.17
N THR A 84 2.19 15.99 5.47
CA THR A 84 1.89 15.00 6.47
C THR A 84 0.43 14.59 6.28
N MET A 85 0.20 13.33 5.92
CA MET A 85 -1.14 12.76 5.79
C MET A 85 -1.96 12.87 7.08
N LEU A 86 -1.29 13.10 8.22
CA LEU A 86 -1.89 13.19 9.54
C LEU A 86 -2.15 14.65 9.93
N SER A 87 -3.27 14.87 10.59
CA SER A 87 -3.65 16.15 11.17
C SER A 87 -2.71 16.54 12.30
N LYS A 88 -2.65 17.85 12.60
CA LYS A 88 -1.93 18.39 13.76
C LYS A 88 -2.38 17.71 15.06
N ASN A 89 -3.67 17.36 15.17
CA ASN A 89 -4.23 16.66 16.32
C ASN A 89 -3.65 15.24 16.45
N ALA A 90 -3.67 14.42 15.38
CA ALA A 90 -3.10 13.08 15.40
C ALA A 90 -1.60 13.10 15.72
N ILE A 91 -0.85 14.03 15.12
CA ILE A 91 0.57 14.22 15.42
C ILE A 91 0.79 14.53 16.91
N ASN A 92 -0.01 15.42 17.50
CA ASN A 92 0.08 15.74 18.91
C ASN A 92 -0.20 14.52 19.80
N LYS A 93 -1.24 13.73 19.47
CA LYS A 93 -1.56 12.48 20.20
C LYS A 93 -0.43 11.46 20.10
N ILE A 94 0.23 11.33 18.94
CA ILE A 94 1.42 10.48 18.76
C ILE A 94 2.58 10.97 19.65
N LYS A 95 2.83 12.28 19.70
CA LYS A 95 3.88 12.86 20.57
C LYS A 95 3.60 12.56 22.04
N ILE A 96 2.35 12.72 22.49
CA ILE A 96 1.94 12.38 23.86
C ILE A 96 2.17 10.88 24.13
N ARG A 97 1.69 9.99 23.26
CA ARG A 97 1.92 8.54 23.38
C ARG A 97 3.40 8.19 23.50
N ARG A 98 4.27 8.79 22.67
CA ARG A 98 5.73 8.59 22.72
C ARG A 98 6.33 9.05 24.05
N LYS A 99 5.90 10.21 24.57
CA LYS A 99 6.34 10.73 25.89
C LYS A 99 5.92 9.77 27.03
N LYS A 100 4.69 9.25 26.98
CA LYS A 100 4.18 8.28 27.96
C LYS A 100 4.95 6.95 27.90
N PHE A 101 5.26 6.46 26.71
CA PHE A 101 6.08 5.26 26.53
C PHE A 101 7.49 5.41 27.12
N LYS A 102 8.14 6.57 26.91
CA LYS A 102 9.45 6.87 27.53
C LYS A 102 9.38 6.85 29.06
N LYS A 103 8.29 7.37 29.65
CA LYS A 103 8.08 7.34 31.11
C LYS A 103 7.79 5.92 31.63
N LEU A 104 7.02 5.13 30.88
CA LEU A 104 6.75 3.72 31.18
C LEU A 104 8.05 2.89 31.19
N LYS A 105 8.93 3.05 30.18
CA LYS A 105 10.24 2.38 30.14
C LYS A 105 11.08 2.66 31.38
N ARG A 106 11.00 3.89 31.91
CA ARG A 106 11.69 4.31 33.14
C ARG A 106 10.98 3.86 34.43
N LYS A 107 9.92 3.05 34.34
CA LYS A 107 9.01 2.67 35.45
C LYS A 107 8.42 3.88 36.21
N LYS A 108 8.37 5.06 35.58
CA LYS A 108 7.88 6.32 36.18
C LYS A 108 6.39 6.56 35.93
N GLU A 109 5.70 5.67 35.22
CA GLU A 109 4.29 5.85 34.89
C GLU A 109 3.55 4.51 34.76
N PRO A 110 2.30 4.39 35.24
CA PRO A 110 1.52 3.17 35.12
C PRO A 110 1.20 2.81 33.67
N MET A 111 1.21 1.51 33.35
CA MET A 111 0.89 0.96 32.03
C MET A 111 -0.45 1.48 31.47
N LYS A 112 -1.47 1.61 32.33
CA LYS A 112 -2.81 2.13 31.96
C LYS A 112 -2.75 3.50 31.28
N LYS A 113 -1.87 4.40 31.73
CA LYS A 113 -1.74 5.74 31.13
C LYS A 113 -1.13 5.69 29.73
N TYR A 114 -0.20 4.77 29.49
CA TYR A 114 0.34 4.53 28.15
C TYR A 114 -0.71 3.88 27.24
N ALA A 115 -1.44 2.88 27.72
CA ALA A 115 -2.50 2.21 26.96
C ALA A 115 -3.57 3.20 26.46
N ASN A 116 -4.05 4.08 27.35
CA ASN A 116 -5.02 5.12 26.98
C ASN A 116 -4.46 6.08 25.93
N ALA A 117 -3.20 6.52 26.08
CA ALA A 117 -2.54 7.37 25.10
C ALA A 117 -2.29 6.66 23.76
N LYS A 118 -2.09 5.32 23.79
CA LYS A 118 -1.96 4.49 22.60
C LYS A 118 -3.27 4.42 21.82
N LEU A 119 -4.38 4.11 22.50
CA LEU A 119 -5.72 4.08 21.90
C LEU A 119 -6.09 5.44 21.30
N ALA A 120 -5.94 6.52 22.06
CA ALA A 120 -6.26 7.87 21.58
C ALA A 120 -5.46 8.30 20.33
N ALA A 121 -4.21 7.84 20.19
CA ALA A 121 -3.42 8.11 18.99
C ALA A 121 -3.89 7.26 17.80
N ILE A 122 -4.23 5.99 18.02
CA ILE A 122 -4.77 5.10 16.98
C ILE A 122 -6.11 5.64 16.46
N ASP A 123 -7.00 6.05 17.34
CA ASP A 123 -8.32 6.58 16.98
C ASP A 123 -8.20 7.86 16.15
N ALA A 124 -7.27 8.76 16.53
CA ALA A 124 -7.00 9.97 15.77
C ALA A 124 -6.46 9.66 14.35
N ILE A 125 -5.55 8.69 14.22
CA ILE A 125 -5.04 8.25 12.91
C ILE A 125 -6.17 7.65 12.05
N LYS A 126 -7.03 6.82 12.65
CA LYS A 126 -8.18 6.23 11.95
C LYS A 126 -9.16 7.31 11.48
N ALA A 127 -9.44 8.31 12.32
CA ALA A 127 -10.31 9.42 11.98
C ALA A 127 -9.75 10.23 10.80
N ASP A 128 -8.45 10.55 10.81
CA ASP A 128 -7.80 11.27 9.71
C ASP A 128 -7.86 10.48 8.39
N ARG A 129 -7.60 9.17 8.44
CA ARG A 129 -7.71 8.29 7.26
C ARG A 129 -9.13 8.25 6.70
N LYS A 130 -10.13 8.10 7.57
CA LYS A 130 -11.55 8.14 7.15
C LYS A 130 -11.91 9.47 6.51
N ALA A 131 -11.48 10.58 7.10
CA ALA A 131 -11.72 11.91 6.55
C ALA A 131 -11.03 12.13 5.20
N HIS A 132 -9.79 11.63 5.05
CA HIS A 132 -9.06 11.66 3.78
C HIS A 132 -9.77 10.83 2.71
N HIS A 133 -10.17 9.60 3.05
CA HIS A 133 -10.92 8.74 2.13
C HIS A 133 -12.23 9.37 1.67
N ALA A 134 -13.01 9.95 2.60
CA ALA A 134 -14.24 10.66 2.26
C ALA A 134 -14.01 11.86 1.33
N LYS A 135 -12.94 12.64 1.56
CA LYS A 135 -12.54 13.74 0.66
C LYS A 135 -12.16 13.23 -0.73
N ASN A 136 -11.42 12.13 -0.79
CA ASN A 136 -11.05 11.52 -2.07
C ASN A 136 -12.28 11.03 -2.83
N LEU A 137 -13.21 10.33 -2.18
CA LEU A 137 -14.47 9.90 -2.80
C LEU A 137 -15.27 11.07 -3.39
N LYS A 138 -15.36 12.17 -2.65
CA LYS A 138 -16.02 13.38 -3.15
C LYS A 138 -15.32 13.95 -4.39
N LEU A 139 -13.99 14.06 -4.35
CA LEU A 139 -13.20 14.53 -5.48
C LEU A 139 -13.42 13.66 -6.73
N ILE A 140 -13.49 12.34 -6.56
CA ILE A 140 -13.73 11.39 -7.65
C ILE A 140 -15.14 11.54 -8.21
N ALA A 141 -16.16 11.69 -7.35
CA ALA A 141 -17.53 11.94 -7.79
C ALA A 141 -17.63 13.26 -8.59
N ASP A 142 -16.98 14.32 -8.13
CA ASP A 142 -16.92 15.59 -8.84
C ASP A 142 -16.18 15.44 -10.20
N GLN A 143 -15.11 14.66 -10.24
CA GLN A 143 -14.36 14.36 -11.48
C GLN A 143 -15.19 13.58 -12.51
N LEU A 144 -16.01 12.64 -12.04
CA LEU A 144 -16.96 11.88 -12.86
C LEU A 144 -18.04 12.80 -13.45
N LEU A 145 -18.66 13.63 -12.62
CA LEU A 145 -19.71 14.58 -13.05
C LEU A 145 -19.20 15.61 -14.06
N ASN A 146 -17.95 16.05 -13.90
CA ASN A 146 -17.32 17.04 -14.79
C ASN A 146 -16.69 16.42 -16.05
N ASN A 147 -16.93 15.13 -16.34
CA ASN A 147 -16.37 14.39 -17.47
C ASN A 147 -14.83 14.48 -17.60
N SER A 148 -14.13 14.56 -16.46
CA SER A 148 -12.66 14.63 -16.42
C SER A 148 -12.05 13.21 -16.49
N SER A 149 -12.34 12.52 -17.59
CA SER A 149 -12.00 11.10 -17.82
C SER A 149 -10.52 10.78 -17.55
N LYS A 150 -9.61 11.72 -17.84
CA LYS A 150 -8.17 11.59 -17.58
C LYS A 150 -7.81 11.50 -16.10
N GLU A 151 -8.41 12.35 -15.25
CA GLU A 151 -8.12 12.36 -13.82
C GLU A 151 -8.74 11.15 -13.12
N TYR A 152 -9.98 10.81 -13.48
CA TYR A 152 -10.64 9.60 -13.03
C TYR A 152 -9.82 8.34 -13.40
N TRP A 153 -9.31 8.29 -14.63
CA TRP A 153 -8.45 7.19 -15.07
C TRP A 153 -7.12 7.10 -14.30
N ARG A 154 -6.48 8.24 -14.00
CA ARG A 154 -5.29 8.24 -13.14
C ARG A 154 -5.59 7.69 -11.76
N TYR A 155 -6.76 8.02 -11.20
CA TYR A 155 -7.20 7.46 -9.92
C TYR A 155 -7.38 5.93 -9.99
N ILE A 156 -8.10 5.41 -10.99
CA ILE A 156 -8.26 3.94 -11.18
C ILE A 156 -6.90 3.25 -11.26
N LYS A 157 -5.96 3.81 -12.02
CA LYS A 157 -4.58 3.27 -12.11
C LYS A 157 -3.84 3.30 -10.78
N SER A 158 -4.04 4.34 -9.97
CA SER A 158 -3.45 4.41 -8.63
C SER A 158 -4.01 3.33 -7.69
N CYS A 159 -5.28 2.95 -7.85
CA CYS A 159 -5.92 1.91 -7.04
C CYS A 159 -5.59 0.49 -7.48
N THR A 160 -5.35 0.27 -8.77
CA THR A 160 -5.09 -1.05 -9.34
C THR A 160 -3.62 -1.48 -9.22
N GLY A 161 -2.74 -0.59 -8.76
CA GLY A 161 -1.31 -0.81 -8.70
C GLY A 161 -0.69 -0.88 -10.09
N ASN A 162 0.50 -0.29 -10.25
CA ASN A 162 1.29 -0.43 -11.49
C ASN A 162 1.90 -1.84 -11.63
N THR A 163 1.16 -2.90 -11.31
CA THR A 163 1.58 -4.27 -11.63
C THR A 163 1.55 -4.46 -13.13
N LEU A 164 2.61 -5.04 -13.69
CA LEU A 164 2.88 -5.26 -15.13
C LEU A 164 1.76 -5.97 -15.93
N HIS A 165 0.66 -6.35 -15.29
CA HIS A 165 -0.48 -7.06 -15.88
C HIS A 165 -1.78 -6.24 -15.93
N SER A 166 -1.82 -4.97 -15.51
CA SER A 166 -3.01 -4.15 -15.72
C SER A 166 -3.10 -3.74 -17.19
N VAL A 167 -3.66 -4.64 -18.00
CA VAL A 167 -4.13 -4.39 -19.36
C VAL A 167 -5.38 -3.52 -19.27
N SER A 168 -5.21 -2.28 -18.84
CA SER A 168 -6.20 -1.27 -19.09
C SER A 168 -5.53 -0.23 -19.97
N ASN A 169 -5.56 -0.52 -21.28
CA ASN A 169 -5.34 0.52 -22.26
C ASN A 169 -6.33 1.63 -21.92
N GLY A 170 -5.82 2.84 -21.67
CA GLY A 170 -6.68 3.98 -21.33
C GLY A 170 -7.77 4.19 -22.37
N PRO A 171 -8.72 5.11 -22.13
CA PRO A 171 -9.66 5.51 -23.17
C PRO A 171 -8.86 5.85 -24.43
N VAL A 172 -8.92 4.95 -25.43
CA VAL A 172 -8.30 5.16 -26.72
C VAL A 172 -8.98 6.39 -27.28
N ASP A 173 -8.20 7.43 -27.57
CA ASP A 173 -8.68 8.58 -28.31
C ASP A 173 -8.95 8.09 -29.74
N LEU A 174 -10.13 7.47 -29.95
CA LEU A 174 -10.57 6.84 -31.21
C LEU A 174 -10.54 7.84 -32.39
N ALA A 175 -10.35 9.12 -32.11
CA ALA A 175 -10.18 10.17 -33.10
C ALA A 175 -8.80 10.17 -33.79
N LYS A 176 -7.75 9.58 -33.19
CA LYS A 176 -6.36 9.71 -33.66
C LYS A 176 -5.74 8.43 -34.21
N ASP A 177 -6.47 7.31 -34.20
CA ASP A 177 -5.96 6.06 -34.74
C ASP A 177 -6.04 6.10 -36.28
N THR A 178 -4.92 6.44 -36.92
CA THR A 178 -4.75 6.40 -38.39
C THR A 178 -4.61 4.98 -38.93
N THR A 179 -4.51 3.99 -38.04
CA THR A 179 -4.52 2.58 -38.39
C THR A 179 -5.97 2.17 -38.69
N VAL A 180 -6.32 2.16 -39.98
CA VAL A 180 -7.64 1.84 -40.56
C VAL A 180 -8.22 0.48 -40.12
N ASN A 181 -7.53 -0.29 -39.28
CA ASN A 181 -8.04 -1.54 -38.70
C ASN A 181 -9.21 -1.34 -37.71
N SER A 182 -9.24 -0.27 -36.92
CA SER A 182 -10.31 -0.04 -35.92
C SER A 182 -11.65 0.36 -36.55
N ARG A 183 -11.60 0.89 -37.78
CA ARG A 183 -12.75 1.44 -38.52
C ARG A 183 -13.37 0.49 -39.54
N ASP A 184 -12.80 -0.70 -39.74
CA ASP A 184 -13.33 -1.68 -40.67
C ASP A 184 -14.40 -2.54 -39.98
N PRO A 185 -15.71 -2.31 -40.23
CA PRO A 185 -16.77 -3.08 -39.59
C PRO A 185 -16.71 -4.56 -39.94
N SER A 186 -16.10 -4.93 -41.06
CA SER A 186 -15.96 -6.32 -41.51
C SER A 186 -15.12 -7.16 -40.54
N LYS A 187 -14.10 -6.56 -39.90
CA LYS A 187 -13.24 -7.24 -38.91
C LYS A 187 -13.94 -7.44 -37.57
N TRP A 188 -14.79 -6.50 -37.18
CA TRP A 188 -15.64 -6.64 -36.00
C TRP A 188 -16.73 -7.68 -36.22
N GLN A 189 -17.27 -7.74 -37.44
CA GLN A 189 -18.30 -8.70 -37.81
C GLN A 189 -17.79 -10.15 -37.73
N GLU A 190 -16.53 -10.41 -38.08
CA GLU A 190 -15.91 -11.74 -37.98
C GLU A 190 -15.68 -12.18 -36.51
N LEU A 191 -15.41 -11.24 -35.59
CA LEU A 191 -15.28 -11.50 -34.14
C LEU A 191 -16.64 -11.59 -33.41
N LEU A 192 -17.68 -10.98 -33.95
CA LEU A 192 -19.03 -10.96 -33.39
C LEU A 192 -19.95 -12.03 -34.02
N SER A 193 -19.43 -12.81 -34.98
CA SER A 193 -20.16 -13.92 -35.63
C SER A 193 -19.96 -15.26 -34.93
N ASP A 194 -19.59 -15.26 -33.65
CA ASP A 194 -19.78 -16.44 -32.80
C ASP A 194 -21.18 -16.38 -32.22
N ASP A 195 -21.86 -17.53 -32.29
CA ASP A 195 -23.21 -17.83 -31.79
C ASP A 195 -23.35 -17.46 -30.30
N SER A 196 -23.44 -16.18 -29.98
CA SER A 196 -23.78 -15.73 -28.63
C SER A 196 -25.24 -16.12 -28.43
N ASP A 197 -25.47 -17.20 -27.69
CA ASP A 197 -26.78 -17.56 -27.20
C ASP A 197 -27.42 -16.31 -26.60
N TYR A 198 -28.40 -15.76 -27.32
CA TYR A 198 -29.17 -14.64 -26.83
C TYR A 198 -29.89 -15.15 -25.58
N PHE A 199 -29.54 -14.62 -24.41
CA PHE A 199 -30.18 -14.98 -23.15
C PHE A 199 -31.42 -14.09 -22.97
N PRO A 200 -32.63 -14.53 -23.37
CA PRO A 200 -33.85 -13.70 -23.28
C PRO A 200 -34.18 -13.32 -21.83
N GLU A 201 -33.63 -14.06 -20.87
CA GLU A 201 -33.68 -13.78 -19.43
C GLU A 201 -33.18 -12.37 -19.10
N CYS A 202 -32.24 -11.83 -19.89
CA CYS A 202 -31.71 -10.47 -19.72
C CYS A 202 -32.72 -9.37 -20.10
N ASP A 203 -33.75 -9.67 -20.89
CA ASP A 203 -34.82 -8.71 -21.23
C ASP A 203 -35.91 -8.67 -20.16
N HIS A 204 -35.88 -9.59 -19.21
CA HIS A 204 -36.90 -9.67 -18.18
C HIS A 204 -36.67 -8.54 -17.18
N ARG A 205 -37.72 -7.75 -16.94
CA ARG A 205 -37.67 -6.67 -15.97
C ARG A 205 -37.42 -7.25 -14.58
N ILE A 206 -36.22 -7.03 -14.05
CA ILE A 206 -35.83 -7.48 -12.71
C ILE A 206 -36.86 -6.96 -11.69
N ILE A 207 -37.58 -7.88 -11.06
CA ILE A 207 -38.55 -7.56 -10.00
C ILE A 207 -37.91 -7.79 -8.63
N TRP A 208 -38.40 -7.04 -7.63
CA TRP A 208 -37.83 -7.03 -6.28
C TRP A 208 -37.86 -8.42 -5.61
N THR A 209 -38.80 -9.27 -5.99
CA THR A 209 -38.91 -10.65 -5.53
C THR A 209 -37.71 -11.50 -5.96
N ASP A 210 -37.23 -11.33 -7.18
CA ASP A 210 -36.11 -12.10 -7.73
C ASP A 210 -34.80 -11.72 -7.04
N ILE A 211 -34.62 -10.42 -6.76
CA ILE A 211 -33.48 -9.91 -5.98
C ILE A 211 -33.50 -10.51 -4.57
N THR A 212 -34.67 -10.56 -3.93
CA THR A 212 -34.80 -11.05 -2.55
C THR A 212 -34.58 -12.56 -2.49
N ALA A 213 -35.09 -13.31 -3.48
CA ALA A 213 -34.86 -14.75 -3.60
C ALA A 213 -33.37 -15.06 -3.81
N ALA A 214 -32.70 -14.37 -4.73
CA ALA A 214 -31.26 -14.54 -4.98
C ALA A 214 -30.41 -14.20 -3.74
N LEU A 215 -30.76 -13.15 -3.00
CA LEU A 215 -30.08 -12.79 -1.75
C LEU A 215 -30.26 -13.85 -0.64
N ASN A 216 -31.43 -14.48 -0.56
CA ASN A 216 -31.70 -15.54 0.41
C ASN A 216 -31.03 -16.87 0.04
N ASP A 217 -30.92 -17.17 -1.25
CA ASP A 217 -30.21 -18.35 -1.77
C ASP A 217 -28.69 -18.19 -1.70
N THR A 218 -28.19 -16.97 -1.48
CA THR A 218 -26.77 -16.75 -1.26
C THR A 218 -26.41 -17.31 0.12
N PRO A 219 -25.58 -18.37 0.24
CA PRO A 219 -25.25 -18.94 1.53
C PRO A 219 -24.57 -17.88 2.39
N ASN A 220 -25.21 -17.52 3.50
CA ASN A 220 -24.76 -16.47 4.41
C ASN A 220 -23.26 -16.61 4.69
N ASN A 221 -22.49 -15.61 4.22
CA ASN A 221 -21.04 -15.41 4.38
C ASN A 221 -20.09 -15.90 3.25
N LYS A 222 -20.51 -15.96 1.98
CA LYS A 222 -19.56 -15.94 0.85
C LYS A 222 -20.03 -15.03 -0.29
N ALA A 223 -19.14 -14.17 -0.79
CA ALA A 223 -19.34 -13.53 -2.09
C ALA A 223 -19.13 -14.58 -3.20
N PRO A 224 -19.88 -14.54 -4.31
CA PRO A 224 -19.64 -15.44 -5.43
C PRO A 224 -18.30 -15.07 -6.08
N GLY A 225 -17.30 -15.94 -5.91
CA GLY A 225 -16.03 -15.88 -6.63
C GLY A 225 -14.93 -15.03 -5.97
N ALA A 226 -14.12 -15.66 -5.10
CA ALA A 226 -12.71 -15.30 -4.88
C ALA A 226 -11.99 -16.25 -3.91
N ASP A 227 -12.70 -16.87 -2.96
CA ASP A 227 -12.01 -17.50 -1.83
C ASP A 227 -11.81 -19.00 -2.04
N GLY A 228 -10.77 -19.35 -2.80
CA GLY A 228 -10.23 -20.71 -2.98
C GLY A 228 -9.62 -21.29 -1.70
N VAL A 229 -10.43 -21.48 -0.65
CA VAL A 229 -10.01 -22.14 0.59
C VAL A 229 -10.76 -23.48 0.73
N PRO A 230 -10.07 -24.63 0.66
CA PRO A 230 -10.66 -25.94 0.97
C PRO A 230 -11.02 -26.04 2.45
N ARG A 231 -12.17 -26.71 2.72
CA ARG A 231 -12.67 -27.02 4.06
C ARG A 231 -12.02 -28.31 4.60
N GLU A 232 -10.74 -28.29 4.99
CA GLU A 232 -10.15 -29.44 5.68
C GLU A 232 -9.18 -29.00 6.77
N ILE A 233 -9.72 -28.42 7.85
CA ILE A 233 -9.17 -28.52 9.21
C ILE A 233 -10.37 -28.60 10.17
N TRP A 234 -10.91 -29.80 10.35
CA TRP A 234 -11.50 -30.30 11.60
C TRP A 234 -11.21 -31.80 11.65
#